data_AF-A0A2N3TCM7-F1
#
_entry.id   AF-A0A2N3TCM7-F1
#
_cell.length_a   1.000
_cell.length_b   1.000
_cell.length_c   1.000
_cell.angle_alpha   90.00
_cell.angle_beta   90.00
_cell.angle_gamma   90.00
#
_symmetry.space_group_name_H-M   'P 1'
#
loop_
_entity.id
_entity.type
_entity.pdbx_description
1 polymer ?
#
loop_
_entity_poly.entity_id
_entity_poly.type
_entity_poly.pdbx_seq_one_letter_code
_entity_poly.pdbx_strand_id
1 'polypeptide(L)'
;MLDELKNSVNNQIPESILNDYMMLKGLQAKKSTKYIATTELAMHSKIVQSDLSITSINYKKATTEMEKKFYSRISSTIVFEYLSDVNYLLGNKLTKELIKNNFTELAENAKQLNKEFSLFKKENLSTFKFIRNELGAHKSKKTEFLITSLFEVDDEKIMDLTADLIIINNKLFKLITNIYKAISEFHKINGIIKN
;
A
#
# COMPACT_ATOMS: atom_id res chain seq x y z
N MET A 1 -3.36 -6.96 27.17
CA MET A 1 -3.03 -7.04 25.74
C MET A 1 -3.65 -5.93 24.89
N LEU A 2 -4.98 -5.75 24.85
CA LEU A 2 -5.64 -4.66 24.09
C LEU A 2 -5.42 -3.28 24.74
N ASP A 3 -5.48 -3.22 26.06
CA ASP A 3 -5.17 -2.00 26.82
C ASP A 3 -3.67 -1.73 26.90
N GLU A 4 -2.83 -2.78 26.82
CA GLU A 4 -1.37 -2.63 26.71
C GLU A 4 -0.96 -2.12 25.32
N LEU A 5 -1.65 -2.53 24.25
CA LEU A 5 -1.47 -1.99 22.90
C LEU A 5 -1.97 -0.56 22.77
N LYS A 6 -3.09 -0.20 23.43
CA LYS A 6 -3.58 1.18 23.48
C LYS A 6 -2.68 2.10 24.30
N ASN A 7 -2.13 1.61 25.41
CA ASN A 7 -1.33 2.42 26.33
C ASN A 7 0.17 2.50 25.98
N SER A 8 0.70 1.61 25.12
CA SER A 8 2.12 1.62 24.70
C SER A 8 2.39 2.38 23.40
N VAL A 9 1.37 2.83 22.68
CA VAL A 9 1.52 3.45 21.34
C VAL A 9 1.15 4.92 21.40
N ASN A 10 1.95 5.70 22.15
CA ASN A 10 1.99 7.14 22.00
C ASN A 10 2.71 7.46 20.67
N ASN A 11 1.92 7.92 19.69
CA ASN A 11 2.28 8.41 18.35
C ASN A 11 2.30 7.38 17.20
N GLN A 12 1.07 6.98 16.85
CA GLN A 12 0.55 6.81 15.49
C GLN A 12 0.98 5.58 14.68
N ILE A 13 0.51 4.39 15.10
CA ILE A 13 -0.08 3.51 14.09
C ILE A 13 -1.41 4.15 13.69
N PRO A 14 -1.68 4.46 12.41
CA PRO A 14 -2.97 4.98 12.00
C PRO A 14 -4.08 4.06 12.52
N GLU A 15 -4.99 4.60 13.33
CA GLU A 15 -6.10 3.84 13.95
C GLU A 15 -6.87 3.01 12.93
N SER A 16 -6.95 3.50 11.70
CA SER A 16 -7.54 2.81 10.57
C SER A 16 -6.87 1.48 10.20
N ILE A 17 -5.57 1.29 10.44
CA ILE A 17 -4.88 0.00 10.24
C ILE A 17 -5.24 -0.97 11.36
N LEU A 18 -5.31 -0.49 12.60
CA LEU A 18 -5.72 -1.30 13.74
C LEU A 18 -7.17 -1.77 13.58
N ASN A 19 -8.07 -0.90 13.11
CA ASN A 19 -9.46 -1.24 12.84
C ASN A 19 -9.58 -2.34 11.77
N ASP A 20 -8.83 -2.24 10.67
CA ASP A 20 -8.80 -3.30 9.66
C ASP A 20 -8.24 -4.61 10.25
N TYR A 21 -7.18 -4.54 11.04
CA TYR A 21 -6.62 -5.73 11.71
C TYR A 21 -7.64 -6.41 12.63
N MET A 22 -8.39 -5.63 13.41
CA MET A 22 -9.46 -6.13 14.26
C MET A 22 -10.58 -6.77 13.43
N MET A 23 -10.97 -6.15 12.31
CA MET A 23 -11.93 -6.72 11.37
C MET A 23 -11.44 -8.07 10.84
N LEU A 24 -10.17 -8.18 10.42
CA LEU A 24 -9.59 -9.44 9.95
C LEU A 24 -9.64 -10.52 11.04
N LYS A 25 -9.26 -10.18 12.28
CA LYS A 25 -9.33 -11.12 13.41
C LYS A 25 -10.76 -11.57 13.71
N GLY A 26 -11.73 -10.66 13.64
CA GLY A 26 -13.14 -10.99 13.78
C GLY A 26 -13.64 -11.95 12.68
N LEU A 27 -13.23 -11.75 11.44
CA LEU A 27 -13.56 -12.64 10.32
C LEU A 27 -12.95 -14.03 10.50
N GLN A 28 -11.68 -14.09 10.91
CA GLN A 28 -10.98 -15.35 11.18
C GLN A 28 -11.63 -16.14 12.32
N ALA A 29 -11.98 -15.48 13.43
CA ALA A 29 -12.67 -16.10 14.56
C ALA A 29 -14.04 -16.69 14.14
N LYS A 30 -14.74 -16.00 13.24
CA LYS A 30 -16.02 -16.47 12.66
C LYS A 30 -15.86 -17.45 11.50
N LYS A 31 -14.62 -17.83 11.13
CA LYS A 31 -14.29 -18.63 9.94
C LYS A 31 -14.93 -18.07 8.65
N SER A 32 -15.12 -16.75 8.60
CA SER A 32 -15.74 -16.06 7.46
C SER A 32 -14.68 -15.66 6.45
N THR A 33 -14.93 -16.00 5.18
CA THR A 33 -14.07 -15.61 4.05
C THR A 33 -14.62 -14.41 3.27
N LYS A 34 -15.68 -13.75 3.77
CA LYS A 34 -16.42 -12.75 2.99
C LYS A 34 -15.63 -11.48 2.68
N TYR A 35 -14.80 -10.99 3.60
CA TYR A 35 -14.16 -9.66 3.46
C TYR A 35 -12.66 -9.69 3.77
N ILE A 36 -12.02 -10.85 3.62
CA ILE A 36 -10.59 -11.02 3.94
C ILE A 36 -9.75 -10.23 2.94
N ALA A 37 -10.00 -10.36 1.63
CA ALA A 37 -9.21 -9.70 0.60
C ALA A 37 -9.33 -8.17 0.69
N THR A 38 -10.53 -7.65 0.94
CA THR A 38 -10.77 -6.22 1.20
C THR A 38 -9.90 -5.73 2.36
N THR A 39 -9.92 -6.46 3.48
CA THR A 39 -9.23 -6.07 4.71
C THR A 39 -7.71 -6.19 4.57
N GLU A 40 -7.21 -7.27 3.95
CA GLU A 40 -5.79 -7.47 3.65
C GLU A 40 -5.24 -6.35 2.76
N LEU A 41 -5.94 -6.03 1.66
CA LEU A 41 -5.53 -4.98 0.73
C LEU A 41 -5.53 -3.60 1.41
N ALA A 42 -6.53 -3.32 2.24
CA ALA A 42 -6.63 -2.06 2.96
C ALA A 42 -5.46 -1.85 3.93
N MET A 43 -5.16 -2.84 4.77
CA MET A 43 -4.02 -2.79 5.68
C MET A 43 -2.71 -2.62 4.92
N HIS A 44 -2.46 -3.49 3.92
CA HIS A 44 -1.23 -3.48 3.15
C HIS A 44 -0.99 -2.12 2.48
N SER A 45 -2.02 -1.57 1.84
CA SER A 45 -1.92 -0.28 1.14
C SER A 45 -1.77 0.89 2.11
N LYS A 46 -2.42 0.87 3.29
CA LYS A 46 -2.27 1.90 4.32
C LYS A 46 -0.86 1.92 4.91
N ILE A 47 -0.25 0.75 5.16
CA ILE A 47 1.14 0.65 5.63
C ILE A 47 2.08 1.27 4.60
N VAL A 48 1.98 0.84 3.34
CA VAL A 48 2.82 1.36 2.26
C VAL A 48 2.63 2.87 2.07
N GLN A 49 1.39 3.37 2.11
CA GLN A 49 1.12 4.80 2.03
C GLN A 49 1.80 5.56 3.17
N SER A 50 1.71 5.05 4.40
CA SER A 50 2.34 5.67 5.57
C SER A 50 3.84 5.77 5.37
N ASP A 51 4.49 4.66 4.99
CA ASP A 51 5.94 4.62 4.77
C ASP A 51 6.37 5.61 3.67
N LEU A 52 5.70 5.58 2.51
CA LEU A 52 6.02 6.49 1.41
C LEU A 52 5.76 7.96 1.74
N SER A 53 4.76 8.26 2.58
CA SER A 53 4.49 9.62 3.02
C SER A 53 5.58 10.11 3.98
N ILE A 54 6.02 9.26 4.91
CA ILE A 54 7.11 9.56 5.84
C ILE A 54 8.41 9.80 5.08
N THR A 55 8.77 8.90 4.15
CA THR A 55 9.99 9.07 3.35
C THR A 55 9.93 10.32 2.49
N SER A 56 8.77 10.64 1.90
CA SER A 56 8.59 11.86 1.11
C SER A 56 8.72 13.14 1.93
N ILE A 57 8.16 13.17 3.13
CA ILE A 57 8.28 14.33 4.03
C ILE A 57 9.73 14.50 4.48
N ASN A 58 10.40 13.41 4.84
CA ASN A 58 11.78 13.46 5.30
C ASN A 58 12.75 13.81 4.17
N TYR A 59 12.50 13.33 2.95
CA TYR A 59 13.23 13.76 1.75
C TYR A 59 13.17 15.28 1.55
N LYS A 60 11.98 15.89 1.70
CA LYS A 60 11.82 17.34 1.58
C LYS A 60 12.51 18.13 2.68
N LYS A 61 12.67 17.54 3.88
CA LYS A 61 13.35 18.15 5.02
C LYS A 61 14.85 17.89 5.05
N ALA A 62 15.33 16.93 4.27
CA ALA A 62 16.74 16.55 4.21
C ALA A 62 17.59 17.74 3.78
N THR A 63 18.73 17.92 4.45
CA THR A 63 19.63 19.04 4.21
C THR A 63 20.89 18.61 3.47
N THR A 64 21.20 17.31 3.49
CA THR A 64 22.35 16.74 2.81
C THR A 64 21.93 15.90 1.61
N GLU A 65 22.81 15.81 0.61
CA GLU A 65 22.61 14.94 -0.55
C GLU A 65 22.45 13.48 -0.14
N MET A 66 23.27 13.01 0.80
CA MET A 66 23.24 11.61 1.26
C MET A 66 21.92 11.22 1.91
N GLU A 67 21.29 12.11 2.69
CA GLU A 67 19.95 11.91 3.24
C GLU A 67 18.90 11.79 2.12
N LYS A 68 18.95 12.69 1.14
CA LYS A 68 18.05 12.66 -0.03
C LYS A 68 18.18 11.34 -0.80
N LYS A 69 19.42 10.92 -1.12
CA LYS A 69 19.70 9.62 -1.76
C LYS A 69 19.26 8.43 -0.90
N PHE A 70 19.31 8.54 0.44
CA PHE A 70 18.82 7.49 1.32
C PHE A 70 17.29 7.36 1.22
N TYR A 71 16.55 8.45 1.36
CA TYR A 71 15.08 8.41 1.32
C TYR A 71 14.55 7.98 -0.05
N SER A 72 15.18 8.39 -1.15
CA SER A 72 14.80 7.94 -2.50
C SER A 72 15.02 6.45 -2.70
N ARG A 73 16.14 5.89 -2.22
CA ARG A 73 16.41 4.44 -2.29
C ARG A 73 15.44 3.60 -1.47
N ILE A 74 15.11 4.04 -0.26
CA ILE A 74 14.12 3.37 0.59
C ILE A 74 12.74 3.43 -0.07
N SER A 75 12.32 4.60 -0.56
CA SER A 75 11.05 4.76 -1.28
C SER A 75 10.99 3.84 -2.50
N SER A 76 12.05 3.81 -3.32
CA SER A 76 12.14 2.92 -4.47
C SER A 76 11.99 1.44 -4.11
N THR A 77 12.56 1.03 -2.98
CA THR A 77 12.45 -0.36 -2.49
C THR A 77 11.00 -0.67 -2.11
N ILE A 78 10.36 0.21 -1.35
CA ILE A 78 8.95 0.07 -0.95
C ILE A 78 8.04 0.01 -2.19
N VAL A 79 8.22 0.92 -3.14
CA VAL A 79 7.45 0.97 -4.39
C VAL A 79 7.60 -0.33 -5.18
N PHE A 80 8.82 -0.84 -5.34
CA PHE A 80 9.07 -2.08 -6.08
C PHE A 80 8.34 -3.28 -5.48
N GLU A 81 8.46 -3.49 -4.16
CA GLU A 81 7.79 -4.60 -3.48
C GLU A 81 6.27 -4.43 -3.53
N TYR A 82 5.75 -3.21 -3.30
CA TYR A 82 4.31 -2.94 -3.36
C TYR A 82 3.71 -3.20 -4.75
N LEU A 83 4.35 -2.73 -5.82
CA LEU A 83 3.89 -2.98 -7.19
C LEU A 83 3.93 -4.46 -7.57
N SER A 84 4.75 -5.27 -6.89
CA SER A 84 4.79 -6.72 -7.10
C SER A 84 3.51 -7.40 -6.58
N ASP A 85 2.93 -6.87 -5.49
CA ASP A 85 1.79 -7.48 -4.81
C ASP A 85 0.45 -6.83 -5.16
N VAL A 86 0.39 -5.49 -5.26
CA VAL A 86 -0.87 -4.72 -5.32
C VAL A 86 -1.74 -5.14 -6.51
N ASN A 87 -1.17 -5.38 -7.68
CA ASN A 87 -1.95 -5.78 -8.85
C ASN A 87 -2.65 -7.13 -8.65
N TYR A 88 -2.03 -8.06 -7.93
CA TYR A 88 -2.63 -9.35 -7.61
C TYR A 88 -3.71 -9.19 -6.53
N LEU A 89 -3.42 -8.43 -5.46
CA LEU A 89 -4.36 -8.19 -4.37
C LEU A 89 -5.62 -7.46 -4.87
N LEU A 90 -5.45 -6.37 -5.61
CA LEU A 90 -6.53 -5.55 -6.16
C LEU A 90 -7.23 -6.24 -7.34
N GLY A 91 -6.47 -6.72 -8.32
CA GLY A 91 -7.03 -7.21 -9.58
C GLY A 91 -7.67 -8.60 -9.49
N ASN A 92 -7.12 -9.50 -8.66
CA ASN A 92 -7.55 -10.90 -8.60
C ASN A 92 -8.29 -11.21 -7.30
N LYS A 93 -7.67 -10.98 -6.14
CA LYS A 93 -8.27 -11.33 -4.86
C LYS A 93 -9.52 -10.48 -4.57
N LEU A 94 -9.39 -9.15 -4.64
CA LEU A 94 -10.50 -8.25 -4.31
C LEU A 94 -11.67 -8.40 -5.28
N THR A 95 -11.43 -8.44 -6.59
CA THR A 95 -12.50 -8.56 -7.59
C THR A 95 -13.33 -9.82 -7.40
N LYS A 96 -12.68 -10.97 -7.15
CA LYS A 96 -13.37 -12.23 -6.84
C LYS A 96 -14.20 -12.15 -5.57
N GLU A 97 -13.65 -11.54 -4.52
CA GLU A 97 -14.37 -11.34 -3.26
C GLU A 97 -15.60 -10.45 -3.46
N LEU A 98 -15.46 -9.32 -4.14
CA LEU A 98 -16.57 -8.39 -4.39
C LEU A 98 -17.69 -9.05 -5.20
N ILE A 99 -17.35 -9.78 -6.27
CA ILE A 99 -18.34 -10.53 -7.07
C ILE A 99 -19.06 -11.58 -6.22
N LYS A 100 -18.32 -12.35 -5.41
CA LYS A 100 -18.90 -13.37 -4.51
C LYS A 100 -19.88 -12.78 -3.49
N ASN A 101 -19.70 -11.51 -3.12
CA ASN A 101 -20.58 -10.79 -2.20
C ASN A 101 -21.63 -9.91 -2.90
N ASN A 102 -21.83 -10.08 -4.21
CA ASN A 102 -22.77 -9.30 -5.03
C ASN A 102 -22.46 -7.80 -5.13
N PHE A 103 -21.20 -7.41 -4.97
CA PHE A 103 -20.71 -6.04 -5.14
C PHE A 103 -20.09 -5.83 -6.54
N THR A 104 -20.82 -6.20 -7.59
CA THR A 104 -20.29 -6.27 -8.97
C THR A 104 -19.81 -4.92 -9.50
N GLU A 105 -20.51 -3.82 -9.19
CA GLU A 105 -20.09 -2.47 -9.60
C GLU A 105 -18.75 -2.07 -8.97
N LEU A 106 -18.57 -2.35 -7.68
CA LEU A 106 -17.30 -2.11 -6.99
C LEU A 106 -16.18 -3.00 -7.54
N ALA A 107 -16.50 -4.22 -8.01
CA ALA A 107 -15.54 -5.09 -8.66
C ALA A 107 -15.06 -4.51 -10.01
N GLU A 108 -15.92 -3.87 -10.78
CA GLU A 108 -15.50 -3.18 -12.01
C GLU A 108 -14.65 -1.95 -11.72
N ASN A 109 -15.00 -1.17 -10.70
CA ASN A 109 -14.16 -0.05 -10.24
C ASN A 109 -12.77 -0.53 -9.81
N ALA A 110 -12.68 -1.67 -9.11
CA ALA A 110 -11.42 -2.30 -8.76
C ALA A 110 -10.59 -2.73 -9.98
N LYS A 111 -11.23 -3.30 -11.01
CA LYS A 111 -10.55 -3.67 -12.26
C LYS A 111 -10.03 -2.44 -13.02
N GLN A 112 -10.80 -1.37 -13.08
CA GLN A 112 -10.38 -0.12 -13.72
C GLN A 112 -9.16 0.47 -13.00
N LEU A 113 -9.21 0.58 -11.67
CA LEU A 113 -8.07 1.07 -10.90
C LEU A 113 -6.84 0.15 -11.03
N ASN A 114 -7.03 -1.17 -11.11
CA ASN A 114 -5.93 -2.10 -11.34
C ASN A 114 -5.22 -1.87 -12.69
N LYS A 115 -5.94 -1.38 -13.72
CA LYS A 115 -5.32 -1.00 -15.00
C LYS A 115 -4.38 0.20 -14.83
N GLU A 116 -4.74 1.18 -14.00
CA GLU A 116 -3.86 2.32 -13.69
C GLU A 116 -2.58 1.85 -13.01
N PHE A 117 -2.67 1.00 -11.97
CA PHE A 117 -1.50 0.41 -11.32
C PHE A 117 -0.65 -0.41 -12.30
N SER A 118 -1.28 -1.17 -13.19
CA SER A 118 -0.59 -1.98 -14.20
C SER A 118 0.18 -1.11 -15.20
N LEU A 119 -0.41 0.00 -15.64
CA LEU A 119 0.23 0.95 -16.54
C LEU A 119 1.43 1.62 -15.86
N PHE A 120 1.23 2.16 -14.65
CA PHE A 120 2.29 2.77 -13.86
C PHE A 120 3.45 1.79 -13.62
N LYS A 121 3.14 0.54 -13.27
CA LYS A 121 4.13 -0.53 -13.11
C LYS A 121 4.88 -0.79 -14.41
N LYS A 122 4.18 -0.93 -15.53
CA LYS A 122 4.80 -1.21 -16.83
C LYS A 122 5.82 -0.14 -17.22
N GLU A 123 5.50 1.13 -16.96
CA GLU A 123 6.32 2.28 -17.35
C GLU A 123 7.52 2.48 -16.42
N ASN A 124 7.37 2.21 -15.11
CA ASN A 124 8.33 2.68 -14.10
C ASN A 124 9.04 1.57 -13.30
N LEU A 125 8.59 0.30 -13.36
CA LEU A 125 9.12 -0.77 -12.51
C LEU A 125 10.63 -1.02 -12.72
N SER A 126 11.15 -0.86 -13.94
CA SER A 126 12.57 -1.05 -14.25
C SER A 126 13.46 -0.09 -13.46
N THR A 127 13.06 1.17 -13.35
CA THR A 127 13.74 2.19 -12.54
C THR A 127 13.81 1.76 -11.08
N PHE A 128 12.68 1.39 -10.49
CA PHE A 128 12.64 0.98 -9.09
C PHE A 128 13.41 -0.33 -8.82
N LYS A 129 13.35 -1.28 -9.77
CA LYS A 129 14.07 -2.55 -9.70
C LYS A 129 15.59 -2.35 -9.71
N PHE A 130 16.09 -1.45 -10.56
CA PHE A 130 17.52 -1.14 -10.64
C PHE A 130 18.02 -0.64 -9.28
N ILE A 131 17.37 0.38 -8.72
CA ILE A 131 17.75 0.96 -7.43
C ILE A 131 17.69 -0.09 -6.31
N ARG A 132 16.60 -0.89 -6.25
CA ARG A 132 16.42 -1.94 -5.23
C ARG A 132 17.50 -3.03 -5.30
N ASN A 133 17.92 -3.42 -6.50
CA ASN A 133 18.87 -4.52 -6.68
C ASN A 133 20.32 -4.08 -6.59
N GLU A 134 20.66 -2.89 -7.09
CA GLU A 134 22.05 -2.45 -7.15
C GLU A 134 22.45 -1.59 -5.94
N LEU A 135 21.48 -0.83 -5.38
CA LEU A 135 21.75 0.21 -4.37
C LEU A 135 21.02 -0.05 -3.05
N GLY A 136 19.97 -0.86 -3.07
CA GLY A 136 19.29 -1.39 -1.90
C GLY A 136 20.16 -2.44 -1.19
N ALA A 137 20.45 -2.20 0.08
CA ALA A 137 21.23 -3.10 0.95
C ALA A 137 22.63 -3.48 0.39
N HIS A 138 23.25 -2.62 -0.43
CA HIS A 138 24.62 -2.82 -0.96
C HIS A 138 24.85 -4.19 -1.62
N LYS A 139 23.86 -4.70 -2.36
CA LYS A 139 23.90 -6.07 -2.92
C LYS A 139 24.98 -6.28 -3.99
N SER A 140 25.47 -5.21 -4.64
CA SER A 140 26.60 -5.32 -5.56
C SER A 140 27.90 -5.55 -4.78
N LYS A 141 28.71 -6.54 -5.21
CA LYS A 141 30.02 -6.83 -4.60
C LYS A 141 31.14 -5.88 -5.09
N LYS A 142 30.83 -4.95 -6.01
CA LYS A 142 31.79 -4.02 -6.61
C LYS A 142 31.60 -2.63 -5.99
N THR A 143 32.48 -2.27 -5.06
CA THR A 143 32.40 -1.02 -4.28
C THR A 143 32.40 0.24 -5.14
N GLU A 144 33.24 0.30 -6.17
CA GLU A 144 33.32 1.44 -7.08
C GLU A 144 32.00 1.69 -7.81
N PHE A 145 31.42 0.64 -8.38
CA PHE A 145 30.11 0.72 -9.04
C PHE A 145 29.01 1.18 -8.08
N LEU A 146 29.06 0.73 -6.82
CA LEU A 146 28.11 1.12 -5.78
C LEU A 146 28.19 2.62 -5.45
N ILE A 147 29.40 3.16 -5.33
CA ILE A 147 29.62 4.58 -5.05
C ILE A 147 29.16 5.42 -6.24
N THR A 148 29.61 5.09 -7.46
CA THR A 148 29.24 5.83 -8.66
C THR A 148 27.72 5.83 -8.87
N SER A 149 27.10 4.66 -8.79
CA SER A 149 25.65 4.54 -8.96
C SER A 149 24.84 5.22 -7.84
N LEU A 150 25.40 5.37 -6.63
CA LEU A 150 24.73 6.09 -5.54
C LEU A 150 24.59 7.59 -5.86
N PHE A 151 25.64 8.19 -6.43
CA PHE A 151 25.67 9.62 -6.74
C PHE A 151 24.98 9.94 -8.08
N GLU A 152 25.02 9.03 -9.05
CA GLU A 152 24.38 9.20 -10.36
C GLU A 152 22.85 9.02 -10.35
N VAL A 153 22.28 8.42 -9.31
CA VAL A 153 20.83 8.27 -9.20
C VAL A 153 20.15 9.63 -9.13
N ASP A 154 19.22 9.86 -10.03
CA ASP A 154 18.30 10.99 -9.97
C ASP A 154 17.26 10.78 -8.86
N ASP A 155 17.53 11.30 -7.67
CA ASP A 155 16.66 11.16 -6.51
C ASP A 155 15.36 11.97 -6.64
N GLU A 156 15.40 13.12 -7.30
CA GLU A 156 14.21 13.95 -7.55
C GLU A 156 13.21 13.18 -8.40
N LYS A 157 13.66 12.60 -9.52
CA LYS A 157 12.81 11.77 -10.39
C LYS A 157 12.20 10.58 -9.64
N ILE A 158 12.96 9.90 -8.77
CA ILE A 158 12.42 8.79 -7.97
C ILE A 158 11.31 9.27 -7.05
N MET A 159 11.49 10.42 -6.43
CA MET A 159 10.51 10.98 -5.50
C MET A 159 9.27 11.48 -6.23
N ASP A 160 9.40 12.03 -7.43
CA ASP A 160 8.27 12.40 -8.29
C ASP A 160 7.43 11.17 -8.65
N LEU A 161 8.06 10.09 -9.12
CA LEU A 161 7.35 8.84 -9.39
C LEU A 161 6.72 8.23 -8.12
N THR A 162 7.37 8.40 -6.97
CA THR A 162 6.81 7.97 -5.68
C THR A 162 5.54 8.77 -5.34
N ALA A 163 5.54 10.08 -5.60
CA ALA A 163 4.38 10.94 -5.40
C ALA A 163 3.22 10.57 -6.32
N ASP A 164 3.49 10.23 -7.59
CA ASP A 164 2.48 9.73 -8.53
C ASP A 164 1.80 8.46 -8.02
N LEU A 165 2.57 7.51 -7.48
CA LEU A 165 2.01 6.31 -6.87
C LEU A 165 1.14 6.61 -5.64
N ILE A 166 1.56 7.56 -4.80
CA ILE A 166 0.75 8.04 -3.66
C ILE A 166 -0.61 8.57 -4.16
N ILE A 167 -0.63 9.30 -5.28
CA ILE A 167 -1.87 9.80 -5.88
C ILE A 167 -2.76 8.65 -6.35
N ILE A 168 -2.20 7.61 -6.97
CA ILE A 168 -2.95 6.40 -7.35
C ILE A 168 -3.51 5.70 -6.10
N ASN A 169 -2.72 5.57 -5.03
CA ASN A 169 -3.16 4.99 -3.75
C ASN A 169 -4.33 5.76 -3.12
N ASN A 170 -4.38 7.09 -3.25
CA ASN A 170 -5.53 7.86 -2.78
C ASN A 170 -6.83 7.47 -3.48
N LYS A 171 -6.78 7.08 -4.76
CA LYS A 171 -7.95 6.50 -5.46
C LYS A 171 -8.33 5.15 -4.90
N LEU A 172 -7.35 4.31 -4.55
CA LEU A 172 -7.58 3.03 -3.88
C LEU A 172 -8.27 3.21 -2.52
N PHE A 173 -7.87 4.18 -1.71
CA PHE A 173 -8.53 4.44 -0.43
C PHE A 173 -9.97 4.93 -0.58
N LYS A 174 -10.27 5.71 -1.62
CA LYS A 174 -11.65 6.08 -1.94
C LYS A 174 -12.48 4.84 -2.30
N LEU A 175 -11.92 3.93 -3.11
CA LEU A 175 -12.58 2.66 -3.45
C LEU A 175 -12.82 1.80 -2.20
N ILE A 176 -11.80 1.61 -1.35
CA ILE A 176 -11.91 0.84 -0.10
C ILE A 176 -12.98 1.45 0.82
N THR A 177 -13.02 2.78 0.93
CA THR A 177 -14.06 3.47 1.71
C THR A 177 -15.46 3.17 1.19
N ASN A 178 -15.65 3.17 -0.13
CA ASN A 178 -16.93 2.83 -0.74
C ASN A 178 -17.30 1.36 -0.51
N ILE A 179 -16.33 0.45 -0.52
CA ILE A 179 -16.54 -0.97 -0.19
C ILE A 179 -16.98 -1.09 1.28
N TYR A 180 -16.33 -0.43 2.22
CA TYR A 180 -16.74 -0.47 3.63
C TYR A 180 -18.13 0.11 3.86
N LYS A 181 -18.51 1.17 3.14
CA LYS A 181 -19.88 1.69 3.17
C LYS A 181 -20.89 0.65 2.68
N ALA A 182 -20.63 0.01 1.54
CA ALA A 182 -21.50 -1.04 1.00
C ALA A 182 -21.63 -2.24 1.95
N ILE A 183 -20.53 -2.67 2.58
CA ILE A 183 -20.54 -3.73 3.60
C ILE A 183 -21.38 -3.31 4.80
N SER A 184 -21.19 -2.09 5.30
CA SER A 184 -21.93 -1.54 6.43
C SER A 184 -23.42 -1.47 6.14
N GLU A 185 -23.82 -0.97 4.97
CA GLU A 185 -25.21 -0.89 4.52
C GLU A 185 -25.84 -2.28 4.38
N PHE A 186 -25.12 -3.23 3.76
CA PHE A 186 -25.55 -4.62 3.66
C PHE A 186 -25.85 -5.20 5.04
N HIS A 187 -24.96 -5.01 6.02
CA HIS A 187 -25.17 -5.50 7.38
C HIS A 187 -26.20 -4.71 8.17
N LYS A 188 -26.41 -3.41 7.89
CA LYS A 188 -27.48 -2.63 8.50
C LYS A 188 -28.86 -3.15 8.05
N ILE A 189 -29.02 -3.51 6.78
CA ILE A 189 -30.27 -4.03 6.24
C ILE A 189 -30.51 -5.49 6.68
N ASN A 190 -29.48 -6.33 6.62
CA ASN A 190 -29.60 -7.77 6.84
C ASN A 190 -29.25 -8.23 8.27
N GLY A 191 -28.70 -7.33 9.09
CA GLY A 191 -28.31 -7.58 10.49
C GLY A 191 -29.32 -7.06 11.51
N ILE A 192 -30.40 -6.41 11.07
CA ILE A 192 -31.59 -6.24 11.92
C ILE A 192 -32.16 -7.64 12.12
N ILE A 193 -31.99 -8.16 13.34
CA ILE A 193 -32.76 -9.30 13.82
C ILE A 193 -34.22 -8.92 13.58
N LYS A 194 -34.90 -9.63 12.67
CA LYS A 194 -36.36 -9.57 12.61
C LYS A 194 -36.84 -10.07 13.97
N ASN A 195 -37.19 -9.13 14.84
CA ASN A 195 -38.00 -9.43 16.02
C ASN A 195 -39.35 -9.98 15.58
#